data_AF-A0A653DUM7-F1
#
_entry.id   AF-A0A653DUM7-F1
#
_cell.length_a   1.000
_cell.length_b   1.000
_cell.length_c   1.000
_cell.angle_alpha   90.00
_cell.angle_beta   90.00
_cell.angle_gamma   90.00
#
_symmetry.space_group_name_H-M   'P 1'
#
loop_
_entity.id
_entity.type
_entity.pdbx_description
1 polymer ?
#
loop_
_entity_poly.entity_id
_entity_poly.type
_entity_poly.pdbx_seq_one_letter_code
_entity_poly.pdbx_strand_id
1 'polypeptide(L)'
;MTYHFVGFYYCHYDGTEKEDEDNSASVYLFVHDEKHLAVESLVSVLAVQYQTAVIPCRPTAKDVEVTLHDEYGNDVPVNTLRKRRVYQFDPHIGFTTNDTARPSDIRNLHATFKRNNRSEACLGVLTVE
;
A
#
# COMPACT_ATOMS: atom_id res chain seq x y z
N MET A 1 4.02 6.28 -12.93
CA MET A 1 2.75 6.10 -13.69
C MET A 1 1.83 5.26 -12.84
N THR A 2 0.51 5.45 -12.90
CA THR A 2 -0.46 4.75 -12.05
C THR A 2 -1.38 3.89 -12.90
N TYR A 3 -1.58 2.62 -12.54
CA TYR A 3 -2.42 1.68 -13.30
C TYR A 3 -3.85 1.69 -12.76
N HIS A 4 -4.68 2.56 -13.32
CA HIS A 4 -6.02 2.89 -12.79
C HIS A 4 -7.07 1.76 -12.82
N PHE A 5 -6.78 0.62 -13.44
CA PHE A 5 -7.72 -0.50 -13.53
C PHE A 5 -7.64 -1.46 -12.34
N VAL A 6 -6.69 -1.26 -11.42
CA VAL A 6 -6.53 -2.05 -10.20
C VAL A 6 -7.12 -1.28 -9.03
N GLY A 7 -8.03 -1.92 -8.28
CA GLY A 7 -8.66 -1.28 -7.13
C GLY A 7 -10.08 -1.79 -6.86
N PHE A 8 -10.75 -1.12 -5.91
CA PHE A 8 -12.14 -1.38 -5.60
C PHE A 8 -13.08 -0.74 -6.62
N TYR A 9 -14.03 -1.54 -7.10
CA TYR A 9 -15.17 -1.12 -7.91
C TYR A 9 -16.43 -1.29 -7.08
N TYR A 10 -17.20 -0.22 -6.96
CA TYR A 10 -18.42 -0.17 -6.16
C TYR A 10 -19.64 -0.07 -7.08
N CYS A 11 -20.66 -0.89 -6.78
CA CYS A 11 -21.98 -0.82 -7.38
C CYS A 11 -22.95 -0.38 -6.30
N HIS A 12 -23.51 0.82 -6.44
CA HIS A 12 -24.54 1.34 -5.56
C HIS A 12 -25.91 1.09 -6.20
N TYR A 13 -26.89 0.68 -5.40
CA TYR A 13 -28.27 0.58 -5.87
C TYR A 13 -28.81 1.97 -6.22
N ASP A 14 -29.66 2.06 -7.23
CA ASP A 14 -30.18 3.36 -7.67
C ASP A 14 -31.06 4.00 -6.59
N GLY A 15 -30.86 5.30 -6.35
CA GLY A 15 -31.57 6.06 -5.33
C GLY A 15 -31.04 5.91 -3.89
N THR A 16 -29.93 5.20 -3.66
CA THR A 16 -29.21 5.23 -2.36
C THR A 16 -28.03 6.20 -2.40
N GLU A 17 -27.70 6.76 -1.23
CA GLU A 17 -26.50 7.60 -1.13
C GLU A 17 -25.25 6.74 -1.32
N LYS A 18 -24.20 7.32 -1.93
CA LYS A 18 -22.93 6.61 -2.19
C LYS A 18 -22.23 6.10 -0.92
N GLU A 19 -22.58 6.66 0.24
CA GLU A 19 -21.99 6.31 1.54
C GLU A 19 -22.77 5.20 2.28
N ASP A 20 -23.87 4.71 1.70
CA ASP A 20 -24.65 3.62 2.26
C ASP A 20 -23.96 2.27 1.96
N GLU A 21 -23.07 1.85 2.85
CA GLU A 21 -22.32 0.58 2.75
C GLU A 21 -23.27 -0.63 2.69
N ASP A 22 -24.40 -0.58 3.42
CA ASP A 22 -25.38 -1.67 3.50
C ASP A 22 -26.10 -1.89 2.15
N ASN A 23 -26.18 -0.86 1.31
CA ASN A 23 -26.81 -0.91 -0.02
C ASN A 23 -25.80 -0.80 -1.17
N SER A 24 -24.54 -1.17 -0.91
CA SER A 24 -23.47 -1.19 -1.91
C SER A 24 -22.83 -2.58 -2.02
N ALA A 25 -22.52 -3.00 -3.24
CA ALA A 25 -21.67 -4.15 -3.50
C ALA A 25 -20.29 -3.67 -3.96
N SER A 26 -19.22 -4.29 -3.48
CA SER A 26 -17.87 -3.97 -3.92
C SER A 26 -17.10 -5.20 -4.36
N VAL A 27 -16.20 -5.01 -5.31
CA VAL A 27 -15.23 -6.02 -5.74
C VAL A 27 -13.88 -5.37 -5.92
N TYR A 28 -12.81 -6.04 -5.52
CA TYR A 28 -11.46 -5.61 -5.83
C TYR A 28 -10.97 -6.32 -7.08
N LEU A 29 -10.58 -5.55 -8.10
CA LEU A 29 -10.04 -6.06 -9.35
C LEU A 29 -8.50 -6.03 -9.29
N PHE A 30 -7.91 -7.22 -9.39
CA PHE A 30 -6.49 -7.37 -9.73
C PHE A 30 -6.36 -7.53 -11.25
N VAL A 31 -5.39 -6.86 -11.86
CA VAL A 31 -5.13 -6.93 -13.30
C VAL A 31 -3.73 -7.50 -13.51
N HIS A 32 -3.69 -8.66 -14.16
CA HIS A 32 -2.43 -9.32 -14.48
C HIS A 32 -1.73 -8.60 -15.63
N ASP A 33 -0.87 -7.63 -15.31
CA ASP A 33 -0.01 -6.92 -16.27
C ASP A 33 1.39 -7.53 -16.26
N GLU A 34 1.87 -8.03 -17.41
CA GLU A 34 3.19 -8.65 -17.54
C GLU A 34 4.36 -7.66 -17.38
N LYS A 35 4.12 -6.37 -17.64
CA LYS A 35 5.13 -5.32 -17.63
C LYS A 35 5.18 -4.61 -16.29
N HIS A 36 4.04 -4.42 -15.64
CA HIS A 36 3.91 -3.62 -14.43
C HIS A 36 3.39 -4.47 -13.27
N LEU A 37 4.19 -4.55 -12.23
CA LEU A 37 3.93 -5.34 -11.03
C LEU A 37 3.42 -4.47 -9.88
N ALA A 38 3.70 -3.16 -9.91
CA ALA A 38 3.24 -2.19 -8.92
C ALA A 38 2.20 -1.23 -9.52
N VAL A 39 1.15 -0.91 -8.75
CA VAL A 39 0.15 0.10 -9.15
C VAL A 39 0.73 1.50 -9.05
N GLU A 40 1.54 1.76 -8.02
CA GLU A 40 2.20 3.03 -7.75
C GLU A 40 3.73 2.88 -7.81
N SER A 41 4.41 3.88 -8.37
CA SER A 41 5.89 3.93 -8.43
C SER A 41 6.52 4.85 -7.36
N LEU A 42 5.81 5.91 -6.97
CA LEU A 42 6.24 6.90 -5.99
C LEU A 42 5.01 7.43 -5.25
N VAL A 43 5.04 7.41 -3.93
CA VAL A 43 3.96 7.90 -3.07
C VAL A 43 4.53 8.73 -1.93
N SER A 44 3.89 9.87 -1.64
CA SER A 44 4.18 10.70 -0.47
C SER A 44 2.97 10.65 0.44
N VAL A 45 3.19 10.24 1.69
CA VAL A 45 2.15 10.04 2.69
C VAL A 45 2.39 11.00 3.84
N LEU A 46 1.40 11.85 4.09
CA LEU A 46 1.36 12.66 5.30
C LEU A 46 0.64 11.86 6.38
N ALA A 47 1.34 11.58 7.47
CA ALA A 47 0.84 10.82 8.60
C ALA A 47 0.67 11.71 9.82
N VAL A 48 -0.44 11.52 10.52
CA VAL A 48 -0.71 12.20 11.79
C VAL A 48 0.03 11.46 12.90
N GLN A 49 0.66 12.21 13.80
CA GLN A 49 1.35 11.65 14.95
C GLN A 49 0.46 10.67 15.74
N TYR A 50 1.03 9.52 16.11
CA TYR A 50 0.36 8.44 16.86
C TYR A 50 -0.83 7.77 16.18
N GLN A 51 -1.11 8.09 14.90
CA GLN A 51 -2.12 7.39 14.11
C GLN A 51 -1.49 6.37 13.18
N THR A 52 -2.26 5.37 12.76
CA THR A 52 -1.82 4.43 11.72
C THR A 52 -1.76 5.16 10.38
N ALA A 53 -0.64 5.01 9.68
CA ALA A 53 -0.46 5.50 8.32
C ALA A 53 -0.55 4.36 7.31
N VAL A 54 -0.94 4.70 6.07
CA VAL A 54 -1.00 3.76 4.94
C VAL A 54 0.01 4.21 3.89
N ILE A 55 0.90 3.31 3.49
CA ILE A 55 1.80 3.46 2.35
C ILE A 55 1.16 2.68 1.19
N PRO A 56 0.52 3.37 0.23
CA PRO A 56 -0.29 2.72 -0.80
C PRO A 56 0.61 2.21 -1.93
N CYS A 57 1.52 1.29 -1.62
CA CYS A 57 2.30 0.55 -2.60
C CYS A 57 1.64 -0.82 -2.78
N ARG A 58 0.89 -0.99 -3.88
CA ARG A 58 0.05 -2.17 -4.11
C ARG A 58 0.48 -2.96 -5.35
N PRO A 59 0.35 -4.30 -5.32
CA PRO A 59 0.63 -5.11 -6.50
C PRO A 59 -0.50 -5.01 -7.52
N THR A 60 -0.18 -5.18 -8.80
CA THR A 60 -1.20 -5.27 -9.87
C THR A 60 -1.94 -6.61 -9.85
N ALA A 61 -1.29 -7.68 -9.39
CA ALA A 61 -1.83 -9.04 -9.35
C ALA A 61 -1.50 -9.79 -8.04
N LYS A 62 -2.32 -10.80 -7.70
CA LYS A 62 -2.21 -11.55 -6.44
C LYS A 62 -0.96 -12.44 -6.33
N ASP A 63 -0.38 -12.81 -7.45
CA ASP A 63 0.79 -13.67 -7.57
C ASP A 63 2.12 -12.91 -7.51
N VAL A 64 2.06 -11.58 -7.34
CA VAL A 64 3.25 -10.73 -7.18
C VAL A 64 3.74 -10.81 -5.73
N GLU A 65 4.99 -11.22 -5.55
CA GLU A 65 5.66 -11.22 -4.26
C GLU A 65 6.07 -9.79 -3.88
N VAL A 66 5.74 -9.36 -2.66
CA VAL A 66 6.02 -8.00 -2.18
C VAL A 66 6.93 -8.05 -0.96
N THR A 67 7.99 -7.24 -0.98
CA THR A 67 8.92 -7.09 0.15
C THR A 67 9.10 -5.61 0.46
N LEU A 68 9.11 -5.26 1.75
CA LEU A 68 9.35 -3.89 2.21
C LEU A 68 10.80 -3.75 2.69
N HIS A 69 11.45 -2.67 2.33
CA HIS A 69 12.81 -2.33 2.73
C HIS A 69 12.86 -0.94 3.36
N ASP A 70 13.80 -0.75 4.28
CA ASP A 70 14.12 0.56 4.85
C ASP A 70 14.99 1.40 3.91
N GLU A 71 15.30 2.63 4.33
CA GLU A 71 16.14 3.57 3.59
C GLU A 71 17.57 3.05 3.32
N TYR A 72 18.01 2.03 4.06
CA TYR A 72 19.32 1.40 3.90
C TYR A 72 19.25 0.11 3.05
N GLY A 73 18.07 -0.27 2.56
CA GLY A 73 17.84 -1.48 1.78
C GLY A 73 17.71 -2.76 2.62
N ASN A 74 17.55 -2.66 3.94
CA ASN A 74 17.31 -3.85 4.77
C ASN A 74 15.84 -4.24 4.74
N ASP A 75 15.57 -5.55 4.73
CA ASP A 75 14.20 -6.07 4.82
C ASP A 75 13.53 -5.64 6.13
N VAL A 76 12.35 -5.03 5.98
CA VAL A 76 11.47 -4.68 7.08
C VAL A 76 10.54 -5.87 7.33
N PRO A 77 10.58 -6.47 8.52
CA PRO A 77 9.71 -7.59 8.83
C PRO A 77 8.25 -7.12 8.89
N VAL A 78 7.43 -7.68 8.01
CA VAL A 78 5.99 -7.45 7.93
C VAL A 78 5.26 -8.41 8.86
N ASN A 79 4.08 -8.00 9.37
CA ASN A 79 3.24 -8.73 10.32
C ASN A 79 3.95 -9.09 11.63
N THR A 80 4.99 -8.33 11.99
CA THR A 80 5.81 -8.56 13.18
C THR A 80 5.99 -7.26 13.97
N LEU A 81 5.93 -7.34 15.30
CA LEU A 81 6.22 -6.22 16.19
C LEU A 81 7.73 -6.08 16.41
N ARG A 82 8.34 -5.00 15.93
CA ARG A 82 9.78 -4.70 16.15
C ARG A 82 9.93 -3.33 16.79
N LYS A 83 10.52 -3.25 17.98
CA LYS A 83 10.71 -1.98 18.71
C LYS A 83 9.42 -1.15 18.85
N ARG A 84 8.27 -1.80 19.11
CA ARG A 84 6.91 -1.21 19.16
C ARG A 84 6.35 -0.69 17.82
N ARG A 85 7.04 -0.95 16.72
CA ARG A 85 6.60 -0.63 15.35
C ARG A 85 6.08 -1.89 14.69
N VAL A 86 5.02 -1.76 13.93
CA VAL A 86 4.42 -2.83 13.12
C VAL A 86 4.28 -2.30 11.70
N TYR A 87 4.61 -3.15 10.75
CA TYR A 87 4.20 -3.00 9.36
C TYR A 87 3.31 -4.19 9.03
N GLN A 88 2.09 -3.97 8.56
CA GLN A 88 1.24 -5.02 8.02
C GLN A 88 1.06 -4.77 6.53
N PHE A 89 0.94 -5.85 5.77
CA PHE A 89 0.72 -5.76 4.33
C PHE A 89 -0.62 -6.37 3.96
N ASP A 90 -1.39 -5.63 3.19
CA ASP A 90 -2.60 -6.09 2.53
C ASP A 90 -2.51 -5.69 1.05
N PRO A 91 -2.58 -6.65 0.10
CA PRO A 91 -2.43 -6.36 -1.32
C PRO A 91 -3.52 -5.42 -1.87
N HIS A 92 -4.64 -5.21 -1.18
CA HIS A 92 -5.70 -4.31 -1.63
C HIS A 92 -5.38 -2.83 -1.32
N ILE A 93 -4.64 -2.56 -0.24
CA ILE A 93 -4.41 -1.20 0.29
C ILE A 93 -2.93 -0.80 0.39
N GLY A 94 -2.00 -1.75 0.54
CA GLY A 94 -0.56 -1.52 0.69
C GLY A 94 -0.07 -1.85 2.10
N PHE A 95 0.87 -1.05 2.62
CA PHE A 95 1.45 -1.26 3.95
C PHE A 95 0.84 -0.33 4.98
N THR A 96 0.30 -0.88 6.07
CA THR A 96 -0.12 -0.08 7.24
C THR A 96 0.98 -0.07 8.29
N THR A 97 1.19 1.08 8.93
CA THR A 97 2.19 1.19 10.01
C THR A 97 1.77 2.13 11.12
N ASN A 98 2.13 1.78 12.35
CA ASN A 98 2.00 2.65 13.53
C ASN A 98 3.31 3.40 13.85
N ASP A 99 4.30 3.39 12.95
CA ASP A 99 5.60 4.05 13.15
C ASP A 99 5.54 5.57 12.89
N THR A 100 4.60 6.23 13.57
CA THR A 100 4.22 7.64 13.44
C THR A 100 4.39 8.40 14.76
N ALA A 101 5.15 7.85 15.72
CA ALA A 101 5.29 8.45 17.05
C ALA A 101 6.21 9.69 17.08
N ARG A 102 7.10 9.84 16.09
CA ARG A 102 8.10 10.92 16.06
C ARG A 102 7.63 12.04 15.14
N PRO A 103 7.38 13.25 15.66
CA PRO A 103 6.92 14.37 14.84
C PRO A 103 8.07 14.88 13.96
N SER A 104 7.75 15.38 12.78
CA SER A 104 8.71 15.85 11.76
C SER A 104 9.73 14.80 11.29
N ASP A 105 9.44 13.51 11.54
CA ASP A 105 10.25 12.38 11.05
C ASP A 105 9.85 12.07 9.60
N ILE A 106 10.85 11.86 8.74
CA ILE A 106 10.66 11.45 7.34
C ILE A 106 11.25 10.05 7.20
N ARG A 107 10.44 9.10 6.73
CA ARG A 107 10.89 7.73 6.45
C ARG A 107 10.80 7.43 4.97
N ASN A 108 11.91 7.01 4.38
CA ASN A 108 11.93 6.46 3.04
C ASN A 108 11.83 4.93 3.14
N LEU A 109 10.78 4.38 2.55
CA LEU A 109 10.50 2.96 2.52
C LEU A 109 10.39 2.52 1.06
N HIS A 110 11.00 1.38 0.75
CA HIS A 110 11.05 0.86 -0.61
C HIS A 110 10.31 -0.47 -0.65
N ALA A 111 9.22 -0.56 -1.40
CA ALA A 111 8.55 -1.82 -1.64
C ALA A 111 9.04 -2.41 -2.98
N THR A 112 9.53 -3.65 -2.97
CA THR A 112 9.92 -4.39 -4.16
C THR A 112 8.85 -5.40 -4.53
N PHE A 113 8.45 -5.43 -5.79
CA PHE A 113 7.43 -6.30 -6.37
C PHE A 113 8.13 -7.27 -7.32
N LYS A 114 8.01 -8.58 -7.09
CA LYS A 114 8.68 -9.61 -7.88
C LYS A 114 7.69 -10.62 -8.44
N ARG A 115 7.92 -11.01 -9.68
CA ARG A 115 7.26 -12.15 -10.32
C ARG A 115 8.18 -12.72 -11.39
N ASN A 116 8.50 -14.01 -11.29
CA ASN A 116 9.48 -14.67 -12.16
C ASN A 116 10.80 -13.87 -12.20
N ASN A 117 11.30 -13.53 -13.39
CA ASN A 117 12.54 -12.76 -13.58
C ASN A 117 12.32 -11.23 -13.63
N ARG A 118 11.14 -10.74 -13.25
CA ARG A 118 10.85 -9.29 -13.25
C ARG A 118 10.74 -8.74 -11.85
N SER A 119 11.16 -7.49 -11.72
CA SER A 119 11.04 -6.71 -10.49
C SER A 119 10.66 -5.27 -10.81
N GLU A 120 9.78 -4.71 -9.98
CA GLU A 120 9.46 -3.28 -9.95
C GLU A 120 9.53 -2.77 -8.52
N ALA A 121 9.62 -1.45 -8.33
CA ALA A 121 9.69 -0.85 -7.01
C ALA A 121 8.71 0.31 -6.87
N CYS A 122 8.17 0.45 -5.66
CA CYS A 122 7.42 1.62 -5.20
C CYS A 122 8.21 2.30 -4.08
N LEU A 123 8.53 3.58 -4.26
CA LEU A 123 9.12 4.40 -3.21
C LEU A 123 8.00 5.08 -2.41
N GLY A 124 7.91 4.77 -1.12
CA GLY A 124 7.02 5.42 -0.17
C GLY A 124 7.78 6.37 0.74
N VAL A 125 7.43 7.65 0.70
CA VAL A 125 7.94 8.67 1.62
C VAL A 125 6.86 8.96 2.66
N LEU A 126 7.12 8.61 3.91
CA LEU A 126 6.22 8.85 5.03
C LEU A 126 6.72 10.06 5.83
N THR A 127 5.95 11.14 5.86
CA THR A 127 6.23 12.34 6.66
C THR A 127 5.24 12.41 7.81
N VAL A 128 5.75 12.49 9.05
CA VAL A 128 4.91 12.57 10.25
C VAL A 128 4.78 14.03 10.69
N GLU A 129 3.55 14.50 10.88
CA GLU A 129 3.21 15.82 11.44
C GLU A 129 2.52 15.70 12.81
#